data_AF-A0A9D1CP71-F1
#
_entry.id   AF-A0A9D1CP71-F1
#
_cell.length_a   1.000
_cell.length_b   1.000
_cell.length_c   1.000
_cell.angle_alpha   90.00
_cell.angle_beta   90.00
_cell.angle_gamma   90.00
#
_symmetry.space_group_name_H-M   'P 1'
#
loop_
_entity.id
_entity.type
_entity.pdbx_description
1 polymer ?
#
loop_
_entity_poly.entity_id
_entity_poly.type
_entity_poly.pdbx_seq_one_letter_code
_entity_poly.pdbx_strand_id
1 'polypeptide(L)'
;MAKIGIYGGTFNPPHLGHILAAKEFQRVLGLDLLLFVPVYLPPHKVLPPDTPDATRRLELLRLATENVPFALVDDLEFRRAGASYTVETLRALKERYPRDKLYLCMGTDMLLSFDSWYHPKEICALAQVVMAHRNDADESTLEDYAHTFKKRYGKAPLFIPNDFLEMSSTAVRRLLILGGAEADLDPKVYRRIHELGLYGVNRNRKNLPFEQLKQESLQLHNESRVNHVIGCSETAVELAKVHGANAEDAARAGILHDVTKALSGADQLRLCETYGIIIDDFLRTHTKLLHAPTAAAVAEHVFGENPAVCEAIRWHTSGRANMSTLEKIIYVADYMEPNRDFPGVEELRRLAYSDLDAALLLGLEMTQEHLAQQHAPMGQASQEAMAFLRQGMKNT
;
A
#
# COMPACT_ATOMS: atom_id res chain seq x y z
N MET A 1 40.89 8.10 -2.43
CA MET A 1 39.86 7.16 -2.92
C MET A 1 38.53 7.76 -2.52
N ALA A 2 37.65 8.05 -3.47
CA ALA A 2 36.30 8.48 -3.17
C ALA A 2 35.44 7.30 -2.69
N LYS A 3 34.37 7.60 -1.96
CA LYS A 3 33.29 6.68 -1.59
C LYS A 3 32.09 6.97 -2.49
N ILE A 4 31.73 6.00 -3.33
CA ILE A 4 30.65 6.12 -4.30
C ILE A 4 29.51 5.19 -3.89
N GLY A 5 28.34 5.75 -3.63
CA GLY A 5 27.11 4.99 -3.43
C GLY A 5 26.47 4.60 -4.76
N ILE A 6 25.92 3.40 -4.85
CA ILE A 6 25.13 2.91 -5.98
C ILE A 6 23.75 2.60 -5.44
N TYR A 7 22.76 3.39 -5.84
CA TYR A 7 21.37 3.20 -5.44
C TYR A 7 20.53 2.81 -6.65
N GLY A 8 20.40 1.50 -6.84
CA GLY A 8 19.64 0.91 -7.94
C GLY A 8 18.16 0.79 -7.63
N GLY A 9 17.29 0.98 -8.62
CA GLY A 9 15.84 0.84 -8.43
C GLY A 9 15.03 0.96 -9.70
N THR A 10 13.79 0.48 -9.67
CA THR A 10 12.84 0.72 -10.77
C THR A 10 12.37 2.18 -10.80
N PHE A 11 12.24 2.82 -9.64
CA PHE A 11 11.74 4.19 -9.47
C PHE A 11 10.42 4.40 -10.22
N ASN A 12 9.35 3.76 -9.75
CA ASN A 12 8.09 3.68 -10.49
C ASN A 12 6.86 4.17 -9.68
N PRO A 13 6.73 5.49 -9.44
CA PRO A 13 7.68 6.56 -9.77
C PRO A 13 8.79 6.74 -8.73
N PRO A 14 9.85 7.54 -9.01
CA PRO A 14 10.67 8.11 -7.94
C PRO A 14 9.78 8.96 -7.01
N HIS A 15 10.10 8.97 -5.72
CA HIS A 15 9.35 9.66 -4.67
C HIS A 15 10.29 10.14 -3.57
N LEU A 16 9.80 10.99 -2.67
CA LEU A 16 10.62 11.65 -1.65
C LEU A 16 11.32 10.64 -0.72
N GLY A 17 10.69 9.49 -0.43
CA GLY A 17 11.36 8.40 0.31
C GLY A 17 12.71 7.97 -0.30
N HIS A 18 12.83 7.90 -1.63
CA HIS A 18 14.11 7.60 -2.28
C HIS A 18 15.14 8.72 -2.07
N ILE A 19 14.70 9.98 -2.14
CA ILE A 19 15.60 11.14 -1.98
C ILE A 19 16.08 11.26 -0.54
N LEU A 20 15.19 11.04 0.42
CA LEU A 20 15.51 11.02 1.85
C LEU A 20 16.45 9.86 2.18
N ALA A 21 16.21 8.67 1.63
CA ALA A 21 17.14 7.54 1.78
C ALA A 21 18.53 7.84 1.19
N ALA A 22 18.60 8.48 0.02
CA ALA A 22 19.88 8.88 -0.58
C ALA A 22 20.66 9.89 0.27
N LYS A 23 19.96 10.86 0.88
CA LYS A 23 20.55 11.80 1.85
C LYS A 23 21.09 11.07 3.07
N GLU A 24 20.36 10.08 3.58
CA GLU A 24 20.78 9.31 4.74
C GLU A 24 22.00 8.44 4.44
N PHE A 25 22.03 7.77 3.28
CA PHE A 25 23.22 7.05 2.80
C PHE A 25 24.44 7.97 2.70
N GLN A 26 24.27 9.16 2.14
CA GLN A 26 25.36 10.13 2.02
C GLN A 26 25.87 10.57 3.39
N ARG A 27 24.97 10.93 4.30
CA ARG A 27 25.28 11.42 5.65
C ARG A 27 26.04 10.38 6.47
N VAL A 28 25.53 9.14 6.51
CA VAL A 28 26.06 8.08 7.39
C VAL A 28 27.37 7.50 6.85
N LEU A 29 27.48 7.29 5.54
CA LEU A 29 28.68 6.71 4.94
C LEU A 29 29.76 7.76 4.59
N GLY A 30 29.38 9.04 4.57
CA GLY A 30 30.22 10.13 4.06
C GLY A 30 30.52 9.92 2.58
N LEU A 31 29.49 9.66 1.76
CA LEU A 31 29.67 9.48 0.32
C LEU A 31 30.08 10.80 -0.35
N ASP A 32 31.06 10.71 -1.24
CA ASP A 32 31.48 11.83 -2.11
C ASP A 32 30.54 11.98 -3.31
N LEU A 33 29.95 10.85 -3.75
CA LEU A 33 29.03 10.76 -4.88
C LEU A 33 28.02 9.63 -4.63
N LEU A 34 26.76 9.84 -5.00
CA LEU A 34 25.75 8.79 -5.07
C LEU A 34 25.21 8.67 -6.50
N LEU A 35 25.29 7.49 -7.08
CA LEU A 35 24.74 7.17 -8.38
C LEU A 35 23.37 6.52 -8.22
N PHE A 36 22.31 7.24 -8.61
CA PHE A 36 21.02 6.61 -8.86
C PHE A 36 21.10 5.83 -10.16
N VAL A 37 20.84 4.53 -10.12
CA VAL A 37 20.90 3.66 -11.30
C VAL A 37 19.49 3.14 -11.61
N PRO A 38 18.73 3.80 -12.50
CA PRO A 38 17.41 3.32 -12.89
C PRO A 38 17.52 2.02 -13.69
N VAL A 39 16.67 1.05 -13.31
CA VAL A 39 16.55 -0.21 -14.03
C VAL A 39 16.02 0.03 -15.44
N TYR A 40 16.77 -0.42 -16.46
CA TYR A 40 16.30 -0.44 -17.84
C TYR A 40 15.30 -1.58 -18.06
N LEU A 41 15.75 -2.83 -17.98
CA LEU A 41 14.93 -4.04 -18.13
C LEU A 41 15.13 -4.97 -16.93
N PRO A 42 14.16 -5.07 -15.99
CA PRO A 42 14.31 -5.93 -14.84
C PRO A 42 14.31 -7.42 -15.25
N PRO A 43 15.31 -8.23 -14.86
CA PRO A 43 15.40 -9.63 -15.27
C PRO A 43 14.36 -10.55 -14.61
N HIS A 44 13.88 -10.21 -13.41
CA HIS A 44 13.06 -11.10 -12.58
C HIS A 44 11.76 -10.45 -12.09
N LYS A 45 11.46 -9.21 -12.50
CA LYS A 45 10.31 -8.46 -12.02
C LYS A 45 9.35 -8.16 -13.17
N VAL A 46 8.16 -8.76 -13.11
CA VAL A 46 7.04 -8.35 -13.96
C VAL A 46 6.58 -6.99 -13.49
N LEU A 47 6.62 -6.00 -14.37
CA LEU A 47 6.12 -4.66 -14.07
C LEU A 47 4.60 -4.64 -14.27
N PRO A 48 3.84 -3.86 -13.46
CA PRO A 48 2.42 -3.65 -13.70
C PRO A 48 2.15 -3.18 -15.14
N PRO A 49 1.05 -3.60 -15.79
CA PRO A 49 0.75 -3.27 -17.19
C PRO A 49 0.84 -1.76 -17.53
N ASP A 50 0.38 -0.90 -16.63
CA ASP A 50 0.40 0.57 -16.80
C ASP A 50 1.71 1.23 -16.33
N THR A 51 2.79 0.46 -16.20
CA THR A 51 4.10 1.01 -15.85
C THR A 51 4.65 1.82 -17.02
N PRO A 52 5.02 3.09 -16.80
CA PRO A 52 5.71 3.87 -17.81
C PRO A 52 6.99 3.18 -18.28
N ASP A 53 7.32 3.38 -19.56
CA ASP A 53 8.54 2.84 -20.13
C ASP A 53 9.79 3.32 -19.37
N ALA A 54 10.91 2.64 -19.60
CA ALA A 54 12.16 2.94 -18.90
C ALA A 54 12.64 4.38 -19.12
N THR A 55 12.42 4.95 -20.30
CA THR A 55 12.81 6.32 -20.64
C THR A 55 12.00 7.34 -19.84
N ARG A 56 10.70 7.12 -19.67
CA ARG A 56 9.85 7.96 -18.81
C ARG A 56 10.25 7.87 -17.35
N ARG A 57 10.56 6.69 -16.83
CA ARG A 57 11.06 6.55 -15.45
C ARG A 57 12.39 7.26 -15.25
N LEU A 58 13.30 7.17 -16.23
CA LEU A 58 14.57 7.91 -16.24
C LEU A 58 14.35 9.43 -16.23
N GLU A 59 13.42 9.94 -17.04
CA GLU A 59 13.02 11.34 -17.07
C GLU A 59 12.53 11.82 -15.70
N LEU A 60 11.59 11.08 -15.09
CA LEU A 60 11.07 11.41 -13.76
C LEU A 60 12.17 11.37 -12.68
N LEU A 61 13.10 10.42 -12.77
CA LEU A 61 14.20 10.31 -11.80
C LEU A 61 15.18 11.48 -11.90
N ARG A 62 15.46 11.97 -13.11
CA ARG A 62 16.27 13.18 -13.32
C ARG A 62 15.62 14.40 -12.68
N LEU A 63 14.30 14.56 -12.84
CA LEU A 63 13.55 15.63 -12.17
C LEU A 63 13.62 15.49 -10.64
N ALA A 64 13.41 14.28 -10.11
CA ALA A 64 13.42 14.02 -8.67
C ALA A 64 14.78 14.30 -7.99
N THR A 65 15.87 14.25 -8.75
CA THR A 65 17.25 14.31 -8.24
C THR A 65 17.99 15.60 -8.60
N GLU A 66 17.37 16.50 -9.37
CA GLU A 66 17.98 17.72 -9.89
C GLU A 66 18.61 18.60 -8.79
N ASN A 67 17.98 18.67 -7.61
CA ASN A 67 18.42 19.46 -6.47
C ASN A 67 19.20 18.65 -5.42
N VAL A 68 19.75 17.50 -5.79
CA VAL A 68 20.55 16.64 -4.89
C VAL A 68 22.03 16.74 -5.29
N PRO A 69 22.80 17.67 -4.72
CA PRO A 69 24.10 18.09 -5.27
C PRO A 69 25.19 17.02 -5.26
N PHE A 70 25.07 16.03 -4.36
CA PHE A 70 26.01 14.91 -4.25
C PHE A 70 25.57 13.69 -5.08
N ALA A 71 24.48 13.78 -5.84
CA ALA A 71 23.92 12.65 -6.57
C ALA A 71 23.87 12.89 -8.08
N LEU A 72 24.03 11.81 -8.85
CA LEU A 72 23.86 11.79 -10.30
C LEU A 72 22.96 10.62 -10.69
N VAL A 73 22.21 10.78 -11.78
CA VAL A 73 21.49 9.67 -12.41
C VAL A 73 22.38 9.05 -13.49
N ASP A 74 22.76 7.79 -13.33
CA ASP A 74 23.57 7.06 -14.30
C ASP A 74 22.72 6.06 -15.09
N ASP A 75 22.50 6.36 -16.37
CA ASP A 75 21.78 5.54 -17.34
C ASP A 75 22.67 4.46 -17.99
N LEU A 76 23.69 3.96 -17.29
CA LEU A 76 24.58 2.90 -17.78
C LEU A 76 23.83 1.65 -18.25
N GLU A 77 22.75 1.26 -17.57
CA GLU A 77 21.98 0.07 -17.94
C GLU A 77 21.21 0.28 -19.24
N PHE A 78 20.83 1.52 -19.55
CA PHE A 78 20.22 1.89 -20.83
C PHE A 78 21.25 1.80 -21.95
N ARG A 79 22.47 2.33 -21.71
CA ARG A 79 23.57 2.28 -22.69
C ARG A 79 24.03 0.84 -22.98
N ARG A 80 24.08 -0.02 -21.96
CA ARG A 80 24.46 -1.43 -22.12
C ARG A 80 23.40 -2.22 -22.89
N ALA A 81 22.13 -1.82 -22.78
CA ALA A 81 20.97 -2.56 -23.25
C ALA A 81 20.86 -3.97 -22.62
N GLY A 82 19.74 -4.66 -22.88
CA GLY A 82 19.46 -5.96 -22.29
C GLY A 82 19.09 -5.91 -20.80
N ALA A 83 19.17 -7.06 -20.14
CA ALA A 83 18.74 -7.22 -18.75
C ALA A 83 19.64 -6.45 -17.75
N SER A 84 19.01 -5.82 -16.77
CA SER A 84 19.63 -5.07 -15.69
C SER A 84 20.09 -5.98 -14.55
N TYR A 85 21.27 -6.61 -14.70
CA TYR A 85 21.91 -7.36 -13.62
C TYR A 85 22.86 -6.46 -12.82
N THR A 86 22.68 -6.42 -11.49
CA THR A 86 23.51 -5.61 -10.58
C THR A 86 25.00 -5.92 -10.70
N VAL A 87 25.39 -7.19 -10.86
CA VAL A 87 26.80 -7.57 -10.99
C VAL A 87 27.44 -6.92 -12.22
N GLU A 88 26.76 -6.91 -13.36
CA GLU A 88 27.27 -6.30 -14.59
C GLU A 88 27.38 -4.77 -14.43
N THR A 89 26.43 -4.17 -13.71
CA THR A 89 26.44 -2.75 -13.37
C THR A 89 27.65 -2.42 -12.49
N LEU A 90 27.93 -3.23 -11.48
CA LEU A 90 29.09 -3.04 -10.60
C LEU A 90 30.41 -3.29 -11.32
N ARG A 91 30.50 -4.25 -12.26
CA ARG A 91 31.70 -4.46 -13.09
C ARG A 91 32.03 -3.20 -13.89
N ALA A 92 31.06 -2.67 -14.63
CA ALA A 92 31.24 -1.45 -15.43
C ALA A 92 31.60 -0.23 -14.55
N LEU A 93 30.98 -0.10 -13.38
CA LEU A 93 31.33 0.97 -12.44
C LEU A 93 32.71 0.78 -11.82
N LYS A 94 33.15 -0.47 -11.59
CA LYS A 94 34.49 -0.74 -11.07
C LYS A 94 35.57 -0.45 -12.11
N GLU A 95 35.31 -0.68 -13.39
CA GLU A 95 36.18 -0.26 -14.49
C GLU A 95 36.25 1.27 -14.61
N ARG A 96 35.10 1.97 -14.47
CA ARG A 96 35.04 3.43 -14.50
C ARG A 96 35.71 4.08 -13.27
N TYR A 97 35.63 3.43 -12.10
CA TYR A 97 36.16 3.92 -10.82
C TYR A 97 37.09 2.89 -10.15
N PRO A 98 38.25 2.57 -10.77
CA PRO A 98 39.09 1.43 -10.37
C PRO A 98 39.68 1.60 -8.97
N ARG A 99 39.95 2.84 -8.56
CA ARG A 99 40.56 3.19 -7.27
C ARG A 99 39.54 3.57 -6.20
N ASP A 100 38.26 3.62 -6.49
CA ASP A 100 37.26 4.10 -5.52
C ASP A 100 36.54 2.93 -4.84
N LYS A 101 35.91 3.24 -3.69
CA LYS A 101 35.12 2.28 -2.92
C LYS A 101 33.66 2.39 -3.32
N LEU A 102 33.08 1.27 -3.74
CA LEU A 102 31.69 1.17 -4.15
C LEU A 102 30.84 0.68 -2.98
N TYR A 103 29.71 1.34 -2.73
CA TYR A 103 28.72 0.98 -1.72
C TYR A 103 27.38 0.71 -2.41
N LEU A 104 26.92 -0.54 -2.42
CA LEU A 104 25.63 -0.89 -3.00
C LEU A 104 24.53 -0.65 -1.96
N CYS A 105 23.77 0.43 -2.13
CA CYS A 105 22.75 0.88 -1.20
C CYS A 105 21.38 0.32 -1.60
N MET A 106 20.68 -0.32 -0.65
CA MET A 106 19.35 -0.89 -0.86
C MET A 106 18.53 -0.90 0.44
N GLY A 107 17.21 -1.07 0.33
CA GLY A 107 16.33 -1.29 1.48
C GLY A 107 16.19 -2.78 1.83
N THR A 108 15.51 -3.07 2.95
CA THR A 108 15.28 -4.42 3.48
C THR A 108 14.74 -5.42 2.46
N ASP A 109 13.71 -5.06 1.69
CA ASP A 109 13.03 -5.98 0.76
C ASP A 109 13.98 -6.54 -0.31
N MET A 110 14.90 -5.72 -0.80
CA MET A 110 15.88 -6.13 -1.81
C MET A 110 16.88 -7.12 -1.21
N LEU A 111 17.26 -6.93 0.05
CA LEU A 111 18.24 -7.78 0.72
C LEU A 111 17.69 -9.16 1.05
N LEU A 112 16.40 -9.28 1.38
CA LEU A 112 15.74 -10.57 1.61
C LEU A 112 15.79 -11.49 0.38
N SER A 113 15.86 -10.90 -0.83
CA SER A 113 16.00 -11.63 -2.09
C SER A 113 17.44 -11.78 -2.58
N PHE A 114 18.44 -11.24 -1.87
CA PHE A 114 19.81 -11.08 -2.39
C PHE A 114 20.47 -12.40 -2.82
N ASP A 115 20.17 -13.50 -2.12
CA ASP A 115 20.70 -14.84 -2.45
C ASP A 115 20.29 -15.31 -3.87
N SER A 116 19.17 -14.80 -4.39
CA SER A 116 18.65 -15.15 -5.73
C SER A 116 19.22 -14.29 -6.86
N TRP A 117 20.02 -13.27 -6.53
CA TRP A 117 20.54 -12.35 -7.55
C TRP A 117 21.61 -13.02 -8.41
N TYR A 118 21.80 -12.53 -9.63
CA TYR A 118 22.82 -13.03 -10.54
C TYR A 118 24.24 -12.71 -9.99
N HIS A 119 24.99 -13.75 -9.62
CA HIS A 119 26.35 -13.70 -9.04
C HIS A 119 26.48 -12.89 -7.72
N PRO A 120 25.80 -13.27 -6.63
CA PRO A 120 25.75 -12.46 -5.40
C PRO A 120 27.09 -12.40 -4.65
N LYS A 121 27.91 -13.46 -4.77
CA LYS A 121 29.29 -13.47 -4.23
C LYS A 121 30.18 -12.43 -4.88
N GLU A 122 30.05 -12.26 -6.20
CA GLU A 122 30.83 -11.28 -6.94
C GLU A 122 30.39 -9.86 -6.64
N ILE A 123 29.09 -9.62 -6.47
CA ILE A 123 28.55 -8.34 -6.00
C ILE A 123 29.25 -7.91 -4.69
N CYS A 124 29.39 -8.81 -3.72
CA CYS A 124 30.08 -8.55 -2.44
C CYS A 124 31.61 -8.36 -2.58
N ALA A 125 32.20 -8.87 -3.66
CA ALA A 125 33.60 -8.63 -4.00
C ALA A 125 33.79 -7.22 -4.59
N LEU A 126 32.87 -6.79 -5.45
CA LEU A 126 32.92 -5.52 -6.18
C LEU A 126 32.50 -4.31 -5.32
N ALA A 127 31.57 -4.49 -4.38
CA ALA A 127 31.03 -3.41 -3.55
C ALA A 127 30.78 -3.85 -2.10
N GLN A 128 30.78 -2.87 -1.18
CA GLN A 128 30.24 -3.05 0.17
C GLN A 128 28.72 -2.98 0.11
N VAL A 129 28.02 -4.04 0.52
CA VAL A 129 26.55 -4.04 0.61
C VAL A 129 26.12 -3.19 1.80
N VAL A 130 25.14 -2.32 1.58
CA VAL A 130 24.56 -1.42 2.58
C VAL A 130 23.05 -1.60 2.60
N MET A 131 22.51 -1.93 3.76
CA MET A 131 21.10 -2.11 4.02
C MET A 131 20.56 -0.94 4.84
N ALA A 132 19.61 -0.22 4.27
CA ALA A 132 18.75 0.64 5.06
C ALA A 132 17.64 -0.19 5.71
N HIS A 133 17.41 -0.01 7.01
CA HIS A 133 16.33 -0.63 7.77
C HIS A 133 15.59 0.41 8.61
N ARG A 134 14.38 0.10 9.07
CA ARG A 134 13.62 0.97 9.97
C ARG A 134 14.23 0.98 11.37
N ASN A 135 14.06 2.07 12.13
CA ASN A 135 14.63 2.19 13.48
C ASN A 135 14.10 1.18 14.50
N ASP A 136 12.94 0.59 14.26
CA ASP A 136 12.30 -0.41 15.14
C ASP A 136 12.77 -1.84 14.88
N ALA A 137 13.75 -2.04 13.99
CA ALA A 137 14.32 -3.34 13.74
C ALA A 137 15.06 -3.89 14.98
N ASP A 138 14.78 -5.14 15.33
CA ASP A 138 15.46 -5.85 16.43
C ASP A 138 16.96 -6.02 16.12
N GLU A 139 17.80 -5.39 16.94
CA GLU A 139 19.26 -5.44 16.81
C GLU A 139 19.79 -6.88 16.77
N SER A 140 19.24 -7.78 17.59
CA SER A 140 19.68 -9.18 17.64
C SER A 140 19.43 -9.90 16.30
N THR A 141 18.29 -9.61 15.67
CA THR A 141 17.95 -10.15 14.35
C THR A 141 18.88 -9.62 13.26
N LEU A 142 19.25 -8.33 13.32
CA LEU A 142 20.21 -7.74 12.38
C LEU A 142 21.61 -8.34 12.54
N GLU A 143 22.05 -8.58 13.77
CA GLU A 143 23.34 -9.22 14.06
C GLU A 143 23.41 -10.65 13.54
N ASP A 144 22.38 -11.46 13.80
CA ASP A 144 22.27 -12.84 13.30
C ASP A 144 22.28 -12.88 11.77
N TYR A 145 21.56 -11.96 11.14
CA TYR A 145 21.58 -11.80 9.69
C TYR A 145 22.98 -11.43 9.20
N ALA A 146 23.65 -10.47 9.83
CA ALA A 146 25.00 -10.04 9.48
C ALA A 146 26.00 -11.19 9.55
N HIS A 147 25.90 -12.01 10.60
CA HIS A 147 26.73 -13.20 10.80
C HIS A 147 26.51 -14.22 9.68
N THR A 148 25.24 -14.55 9.40
CA THR A 148 24.85 -15.47 8.33
C THR A 148 25.34 -14.98 6.96
N PHE A 149 25.14 -13.70 6.66
CA PHE A 149 25.56 -13.06 5.42
C PHE A 149 27.09 -13.10 5.28
N LYS A 150 27.84 -12.74 6.34
CA LYS A 150 29.30 -12.80 6.36
C LYS A 150 29.82 -14.22 6.14
N LYS A 151 29.20 -15.23 6.75
CA LYS A 151 29.56 -16.64 6.54
C LYS A 151 29.40 -17.07 5.08
N ARG A 152 28.37 -16.56 4.39
CA ARG A 152 28.06 -16.91 3.00
C ARG A 152 28.90 -16.13 1.98
N TYR A 153 29.17 -14.85 2.24
CA TYR A 153 29.73 -13.91 1.27
C TYR A 153 31.11 -13.34 1.66
N GLY A 154 31.63 -13.68 2.83
CA GLY A 154 32.95 -13.26 3.33
C GLY A 154 33.00 -11.86 3.93
N LYS A 155 31.95 -11.04 3.74
CA LYS A 155 31.83 -9.68 4.31
C LYS A 155 30.43 -9.49 4.86
N ALA A 156 30.31 -8.84 6.01
CA ALA A 156 29.03 -8.44 6.56
C ALA A 156 28.47 -7.22 5.78
N PRO A 157 27.15 -7.08 5.65
CA PRO A 157 26.55 -5.84 5.16
C PRO A 157 26.71 -4.74 6.21
N LEU A 158 26.62 -3.47 5.79
CA LEU A 158 26.47 -2.34 6.71
C LEU A 158 24.98 -2.04 6.89
N PHE A 159 24.54 -1.88 8.13
CA PHE A 159 23.16 -1.49 8.44
C PHE A 159 23.10 0.00 8.72
N ILE A 160 22.09 0.66 8.17
CA ILE A 160 21.84 2.07 8.35
C ILE A 160 20.38 2.25 8.78
N PRO A 161 20.12 2.86 9.95
CA PRO A 161 18.78 3.23 10.35
C PRO A 161 18.19 4.27 9.38
N ASN A 162 16.95 4.07 8.94
CA ASN A 162 16.27 4.91 7.97
C ASN A 162 14.74 4.74 8.05
N ASP A 163 14.08 5.71 8.69
CA ASP A 163 12.62 5.73 8.85
C ASP A 163 11.88 6.12 7.56
N PHE A 164 12.58 6.69 6.58
CA PHE A 164 11.97 7.17 5.33
C PHE A 164 11.62 6.05 4.35
N LEU A 165 11.88 4.79 4.73
CA LEU A 165 11.52 3.58 4.00
C LEU A 165 10.02 3.23 4.06
N GLU A 166 9.20 3.96 4.82
CA GLU A 166 7.74 3.70 4.85
C GLU A 166 7.04 4.04 3.52
N MET A 167 7.53 5.04 2.79
CA MET A 167 6.99 5.40 1.49
C MET A 167 7.36 4.35 0.44
N SER A 168 6.36 3.78 -0.25
CA SER A 168 6.57 2.87 -1.36
C SER A 168 6.00 3.43 -2.66
N SER A 169 6.63 3.14 -3.79
CA SER A 169 6.10 3.57 -5.09
C SER A 169 4.75 2.93 -5.39
N THR A 170 4.42 1.78 -4.80
CA THR A 170 3.10 1.16 -4.90
C THR A 170 2.03 1.99 -4.20
N ALA A 171 2.29 2.48 -2.99
CA ALA A 171 1.39 3.40 -2.30
C ALA A 171 1.23 4.71 -3.09
N VAL A 172 2.33 5.29 -3.59
CA VAL A 172 2.28 6.51 -4.42
C VAL A 172 1.41 6.33 -5.67
N ARG A 173 1.54 5.19 -6.39
CA ARG A 173 0.67 4.91 -7.55
C ARG A 173 -0.82 4.84 -7.17
N ARG A 174 -1.15 4.26 -6.02
CA ARG A 174 -2.53 4.25 -5.51
C ARG A 174 -2.97 5.66 -5.15
N LEU A 175 -2.16 6.42 -4.44
CA LEU A 175 -2.46 7.80 -4.04
C LEU A 175 -2.58 8.77 -5.22
N LEU A 176 -1.91 8.50 -6.35
CA LEU A 176 -2.11 9.27 -7.59
C LEU A 176 -3.52 9.09 -8.15
N ILE A 177 -4.13 7.91 -7.98
CA ILE A 177 -5.53 7.64 -8.35
C ILE A 177 -6.48 8.21 -7.29
N LEU A 178 -6.12 8.06 -6.01
CA LEU A 178 -6.97 8.38 -4.86
C LEU A 178 -6.86 9.83 -4.37
N GLY A 179 -6.02 10.68 -4.98
CA GLY A 179 -5.96 12.11 -4.69
C GLY A 179 -4.99 12.58 -3.58
N GLY A 180 -4.04 11.75 -3.13
CA GLY A 180 -3.17 12.07 -1.97
C GLY A 180 -1.66 12.07 -2.22
N ALA A 181 -1.19 11.97 -3.47
CA ALA A 181 0.23 11.73 -3.76
C ALA A 181 1.13 12.98 -3.82
N GLU A 182 0.58 14.20 -3.80
CA GLU A 182 1.34 15.44 -4.04
C GLU A 182 2.51 15.58 -3.05
N ALA A 183 2.25 15.34 -1.76
CA ALA A 183 3.25 15.48 -0.70
C ALA A 183 4.29 14.34 -0.67
N ASP A 184 4.15 13.29 -1.48
CA ASP A 184 5.12 12.19 -1.57
C ASP A 184 6.10 12.36 -2.75
N LEU A 185 5.86 13.35 -3.61
CA LEU A 185 6.57 13.56 -4.86
C LEU A 185 7.27 14.93 -4.89
N ASP A 186 8.38 15.02 -5.63
CA ASP A 186 8.92 16.33 -5.98
C ASP A 186 7.89 17.07 -6.86
N PRO A 187 7.64 18.38 -6.67
CA PRO A 187 6.65 19.12 -7.44
C PRO A 187 6.82 19.05 -8.96
N LYS A 188 8.06 18.97 -9.45
CA LYS A 188 8.34 18.80 -10.89
C LYS A 188 7.95 17.40 -11.37
N VAL A 189 8.20 16.38 -10.56
CA VAL A 189 7.80 14.99 -10.84
C VAL A 189 6.28 14.86 -10.84
N TYR A 190 5.61 15.40 -9.81
CA TYR A 190 4.15 15.39 -9.71
C TYR A 190 3.50 16.05 -10.94
N ARG A 191 3.94 17.27 -11.27
CA ARG A 191 3.47 17.98 -12.48
C ARG A 191 3.69 17.15 -13.74
N ARG A 192 4.88 16.57 -13.89
CA ARG A 192 5.23 15.82 -15.09
C ARG A 192 4.40 14.54 -15.26
N ILE A 193 4.09 13.86 -14.16
CA ILE A 193 3.17 12.72 -14.15
C ILE A 193 1.78 13.13 -14.66
N HIS A 194 1.26 14.27 -14.20
CA HIS A 194 -0.03 14.81 -14.63
C HIS A 194 -0.04 15.26 -16.11
N GLU A 195 1.01 15.94 -16.56
CA GLU A 195 1.15 16.37 -17.96
C GLU A 195 1.15 15.19 -18.94
N LEU A 196 1.80 14.09 -18.57
CA LEU A 196 1.94 12.89 -19.40
C LEU A 196 0.82 11.87 -19.19
N GLY A 197 -0.08 12.07 -18.22
CA GLY A 197 -1.14 11.12 -17.90
C GLY A 197 -0.62 9.76 -17.41
N LEU A 198 0.53 9.73 -16.73
CA LEU A 198 1.11 8.48 -16.23
C LEU A 198 0.35 7.96 -15.01
N TYR A 199 0.43 6.64 -14.75
CA TYR A 199 -0.17 6.01 -13.58
C TYR A 199 -1.70 6.15 -13.49
N GLY A 200 -2.37 6.30 -14.64
CA GLY A 200 -3.83 6.43 -14.70
C GLY A 200 -4.34 7.79 -14.21
N VAL A 201 -3.46 8.79 -14.04
CA VAL A 201 -3.86 10.18 -13.79
C VAL A 201 -4.66 10.71 -14.98
N ASN A 202 -5.64 11.58 -14.71
CA ASN A 202 -6.61 12.13 -15.67
C ASN A 202 -7.60 11.11 -16.27
N ARG A 203 -7.50 9.81 -15.96
CA ARG A 203 -8.51 8.84 -16.36
C ARG A 203 -9.82 9.11 -15.59
N ASN A 204 -10.91 9.28 -16.31
CA ASN A 204 -12.23 9.40 -15.70
C ASN A 204 -12.69 8.03 -15.16
N ARG A 205 -12.89 7.95 -13.84
CA ARG A 205 -13.37 6.75 -13.14
C ARG A 205 -14.80 6.88 -12.62
N LYS A 206 -15.47 8.01 -12.91
CA LYS A 206 -16.82 8.24 -12.43
C LYS A 206 -17.84 7.44 -13.21
N ASN A 207 -18.80 6.84 -12.50
CA ASN A 207 -19.96 6.15 -13.06
C ASN A 207 -19.59 5.02 -14.03
N LEU A 208 -18.49 4.30 -13.73
CA LEU A 208 -18.09 3.16 -14.55
C LEU A 208 -19.15 2.04 -14.50
N PRO A 209 -19.40 1.33 -15.62
CA PRO A 209 -20.11 0.06 -15.60
C PRO A 209 -19.46 -0.90 -14.60
N PHE A 210 -20.26 -1.75 -13.93
CA PHE A 210 -19.78 -2.57 -12.81
C PHE A 210 -18.52 -3.39 -13.12
N GLU A 211 -18.43 -4.03 -14.29
CA GLU A 211 -17.23 -4.81 -14.66
C GLU A 211 -15.96 -3.95 -14.76
N GLN A 212 -16.08 -2.72 -15.25
CA GLN A 212 -14.95 -1.78 -15.31
C GLN A 212 -14.61 -1.24 -13.92
N LEU A 213 -15.63 -0.95 -13.10
CA LEU A 213 -15.44 -0.56 -11.70
C LEU A 213 -14.69 -1.65 -10.93
N LYS A 214 -15.10 -2.91 -11.09
CA LYS A 214 -14.45 -4.08 -10.48
C LYS A 214 -12.99 -4.16 -10.88
N GLN A 215 -12.67 -4.03 -12.16
CA GLN A 215 -11.28 -4.03 -12.65
C GLN A 215 -10.44 -2.89 -12.09
N GLU A 216 -10.98 -1.68 -11.96
CA GLU A 216 -10.27 -0.54 -11.36
C GLU A 216 -10.09 -0.71 -9.85
N SER A 217 -11.13 -1.16 -9.14
CA SER A 217 -11.06 -1.40 -7.69
C SER A 217 -10.00 -2.44 -7.34
N LEU A 218 -10.00 -3.59 -8.04
CA LEU A 218 -9.08 -4.70 -7.75
C LEU A 218 -7.60 -4.32 -7.84
N GLN A 219 -7.24 -3.33 -8.64
CA GLN A 219 -5.85 -2.84 -8.76
C GLN A 219 -5.40 -2.00 -7.55
N LEU A 220 -6.34 -1.48 -6.77
CA LEU A 220 -6.08 -0.66 -5.59
C LEU A 220 -5.88 -1.51 -4.33
N HIS A 221 -6.29 -2.78 -4.37
CA HIS A 221 -6.13 -3.74 -3.28
C HIS A 221 -4.74 -4.36 -3.23
N ASN A 222 -4.40 -4.95 -2.09
CA ASN A 222 -3.31 -5.94 -2.02
C ASN A 222 -3.84 -7.28 -2.54
N GLU A 223 -2.94 -8.12 -3.08
CA GLU A 223 -3.32 -9.43 -3.66
C GLU A 223 -4.11 -10.30 -2.68
N SER A 224 -3.71 -10.32 -1.40
CA SER A 224 -4.40 -11.05 -0.33
C SER A 224 -5.83 -10.60 -0.05
N ARG A 225 -6.24 -9.42 -0.55
CA ARG A 225 -7.55 -8.82 -0.33
C ARG A 225 -8.52 -9.06 -1.48
N VAL A 226 -8.03 -9.49 -2.65
CA VAL A 226 -8.82 -9.65 -3.88
C VAL A 226 -10.00 -10.62 -3.69
N ASN A 227 -9.75 -11.82 -3.17
CA ASN A 227 -10.81 -12.82 -2.98
C ASN A 227 -11.86 -12.35 -1.99
N HIS A 228 -11.42 -11.65 -0.93
CA HIS A 228 -12.29 -11.13 0.10
C HIS A 228 -13.27 -10.07 -0.44
N VAL A 229 -12.80 -9.09 -1.22
CA VAL A 229 -13.70 -8.05 -1.76
C VAL A 229 -14.63 -8.57 -2.84
N ILE A 230 -14.20 -9.58 -3.61
CA ILE A 230 -15.07 -10.29 -4.55
C ILE A 230 -16.14 -11.06 -3.78
N GLY A 231 -15.76 -11.84 -2.76
CA GLY A 231 -16.68 -12.57 -1.91
C GLY A 231 -17.70 -11.67 -1.22
N CYS A 232 -17.25 -10.54 -0.66
CA CYS A 232 -18.12 -9.53 -0.06
C CYS A 232 -19.12 -8.96 -1.09
N SER A 233 -18.65 -8.58 -2.28
CA SER A 233 -19.51 -8.09 -3.36
C SER A 233 -20.58 -9.10 -3.79
N GLU A 234 -20.21 -10.38 -3.93
CA GLU A 234 -21.12 -11.43 -4.37
C GLU A 234 -22.14 -11.77 -3.27
N THR A 235 -21.70 -11.91 -2.02
CA THR A 235 -22.57 -12.13 -0.86
C THR A 235 -23.53 -10.95 -0.65
N ALA A 236 -23.07 -9.70 -0.83
CA ALA A 236 -23.92 -8.53 -0.72
C ALA A 236 -25.06 -8.53 -1.75
N VAL A 237 -24.79 -8.98 -2.99
CA VAL A 237 -25.81 -9.14 -4.03
C VAL A 237 -26.86 -10.19 -3.64
N GLU A 238 -26.44 -11.30 -3.05
CA GLU A 238 -27.33 -12.35 -2.59
C GLU A 238 -28.24 -11.87 -1.45
N LEU A 239 -27.66 -11.21 -0.45
CA LEU A 239 -28.42 -10.62 0.66
C LEU A 239 -29.37 -9.52 0.20
N ALA A 240 -28.97 -8.69 -0.78
CA ALA A 240 -29.83 -7.66 -1.33
C ALA A 240 -31.10 -8.24 -1.96
N LYS A 241 -31.00 -9.37 -2.66
CA LYS A 241 -32.17 -10.07 -3.23
C LYS A 241 -33.11 -10.59 -2.14
N VAL A 242 -32.55 -11.09 -1.03
CA VAL A 242 -33.31 -11.67 0.08
C VAL A 242 -34.03 -10.60 0.89
N HIS A 243 -33.35 -9.47 1.15
CA HIS A 243 -33.86 -8.40 2.02
C HIS A 243 -34.47 -7.20 1.25
N GLY A 244 -34.62 -7.32 -0.06
CA GLY A 244 -35.28 -6.30 -0.90
C GLY A 244 -34.49 -5.00 -1.08
N ALA A 245 -33.15 -5.05 -1.03
CA ALA A 245 -32.28 -3.91 -1.34
C ALA A 245 -31.87 -3.90 -2.83
N ASN A 246 -31.32 -2.79 -3.30
CA ASN A 246 -30.78 -2.69 -4.66
C ASN A 246 -29.51 -3.55 -4.81
N ALA A 247 -29.59 -4.59 -5.64
CA ALA A 247 -28.48 -5.51 -5.89
C ALA A 247 -27.29 -4.85 -6.59
N GLU A 248 -27.51 -3.85 -7.44
CA GLU A 248 -26.41 -3.12 -8.08
C GLU A 248 -25.65 -2.27 -7.06
N ASP A 249 -26.36 -1.52 -6.21
CA ASP A 249 -25.74 -0.75 -5.14
C ASP A 249 -24.97 -1.66 -4.16
N ALA A 250 -25.52 -2.83 -3.85
CA ALA A 250 -24.86 -3.83 -3.00
C ALA A 250 -23.56 -4.36 -3.62
N ALA A 251 -23.56 -4.67 -4.92
CA ALA A 251 -22.36 -5.10 -5.63
C ALA A 251 -21.28 -4.00 -5.62
N ARG A 252 -21.68 -2.76 -5.91
CA ARG A 252 -20.77 -1.60 -5.98
C ARG A 252 -20.18 -1.25 -4.62
N ALA A 253 -21.00 -1.25 -3.57
CA ALA A 253 -20.51 -1.05 -2.21
C ALA A 253 -19.57 -2.18 -1.78
N GLY A 254 -19.94 -3.44 -2.03
CA GLY A 254 -19.13 -4.59 -1.66
C GLY A 254 -17.76 -4.64 -2.35
N ILE A 255 -17.65 -4.27 -3.63
CA ILE A 255 -16.36 -4.28 -4.32
C ILE A 255 -15.45 -3.09 -3.95
N LEU A 256 -16.02 -2.01 -3.41
CA LEU A 256 -15.30 -0.78 -3.05
C LEU A 256 -15.03 -0.62 -1.54
N HIS A 257 -15.68 -1.39 -0.66
CA HIS A 257 -15.68 -1.12 0.79
C HIS A 257 -14.28 -0.99 1.42
N ASP A 258 -13.33 -1.78 0.91
CA ASP A 258 -11.96 -1.88 1.42
C ASP A 258 -10.94 -1.17 0.50
N VAL A 259 -11.37 -0.34 -0.48
CA VAL A 259 -10.50 0.16 -1.57
C VAL A 259 -9.28 0.97 -1.10
N THR A 260 -9.32 1.51 0.13
CA THR A 260 -8.21 2.22 0.78
C THR A 260 -7.46 1.38 1.81
N LYS A 261 -7.86 0.12 2.06
CA LYS A 261 -7.28 -0.76 3.09
C LYS A 261 -5.80 -1.06 2.87
N ALA A 262 -5.35 -1.01 1.63
CA ALA A 262 -3.97 -1.27 1.25
C ALA A 262 -3.01 -0.09 1.54
N LEU A 263 -3.54 1.05 1.98
CA LEU A 263 -2.78 2.23 2.37
C LEU A 263 -2.37 2.17 3.85
N SER A 264 -1.26 2.82 4.19
CA SER A 264 -0.83 2.95 5.59
C SER A 264 -1.79 3.85 6.38
N GLY A 265 -1.70 3.82 7.73
CA GLY A 265 -2.48 4.74 8.57
C GLY A 265 -2.18 6.21 8.27
N ALA A 266 -0.92 6.55 8.00
CA ALA A 266 -0.52 7.90 7.61
C ALA A 266 -1.13 8.34 6.27
N ASP A 267 -1.15 7.44 5.29
CA ASP A 267 -1.78 7.69 3.98
C ASP A 267 -3.29 7.87 4.11
N GLN A 268 -3.95 7.09 4.96
CA GLN A 268 -5.39 7.23 5.21
C GLN A 268 -5.72 8.55 5.92
N LEU A 269 -4.92 8.98 6.89
CA LEU A 269 -5.06 10.30 7.52
C LEU A 269 -4.92 11.43 6.49
N ARG A 270 -3.98 11.29 5.54
CA ARG A 270 -3.80 12.24 4.45
C ARG A 270 -5.01 12.29 3.51
N LEU A 271 -5.64 11.14 3.24
CA LEU A 271 -6.91 11.12 2.50
C LEU A 271 -8.03 11.79 3.29
N CYS A 272 -8.07 11.66 4.62
CA CYS A 272 -9.02 12.41 5.44
C CYS A 272 -8.84 13.93 5.27
N GLU A 273 -7.61 14.43 5.27
CA GLU A 273 -7.33 15.85 5.01
C GLU A 273 -7.74 16.26 3.58
N THR A 274 -7.37 15.44 2.59
CA THR A 274 -7.66 15.68 1.16
C THR A 274 -9.17 15.81 0.91
N TYR A 275 -9.97 14.95 1.51
CA TYR A 275 -11.41 14.89 1.30
C TYR A 275 -12.22 15.62 2.39
N GLY A 276 -11.56 16.31 3.33
CA GLY A 276 -12.24 17.03 4.41
C GLY A 276 -13.02 16.13 5.37
N ILE A 277 -12.58 14.89 5.58
CA ILE A 277 -13.20 13.94 6.50
C ILE A 277 -12.88 14.34 7.94
N ILE A 278 -13.91 14.70 8.70
CA ILE A 278 -13.78 14.98 10.13
C ILE A 278 -13.67 13.65 10.88
N ILE A 279 -12.56 13.47 11.60
CA ILE A 279 -12.28 12.28 12.42
C ILE A 279 -12.11 12.69 13.89
N ASP A 280 -12.65 11.86 14.77
CA ASP A 280 -12.52 11.98 16.22
C ASP A 280 -11.19 11.41 16.73
N ASP A 281 -10.92 11.59 18.03
CA ASP A 281 -9.69 11.10 18.67
C ASP A 281 -9.58 9.57 18.64
N PHE A 282 -10.71 8.86 18.60
CA PHE A 282 -10.75 7.42 18.51
C PHE A 282 -10.21 6.95 17.15
N LEU A 283 -10.72 7.47 16.04
CA LEU A 283 -10.25 7.13 14.70
C LEU A 283 -8.81 7.60 14.43
N ARG A 284 -8.39 8.72 15.03
CA ARG A 284 -7.00 9.20 14.95
C ARG A 284 -6.00 8.21 15.55
N THR A 285 -6.38 7.55 16.63
CA THR A 285 -5.53 6.57 17.33
C THR A 285 -5.72 5.14 16.81
N HIS A 286 -6.85 4.83 16.19
CA HIS A 286 -7.19 3.53 15.61
C HIS A 286 -7.23 3.58 14.09
N THR A 287 -6.11 4.00 13.48
CA THR A 287 -6.01 4.31 12.04
C THR A 287 -6.42 3.16 11.12
N LYS A 288 -6.37 1.90 11.58
CA LYS A 288 -6.89 0.74 10.83
C LYS A 288 -8.38 0.85 10.48
N LEU A 289 -9.16 1.63 11.22
CA LEU A 289 -10.58 1.86 10.98
C LEU A 289 -10.85 2.98 9.98
N LEU A 290 -9.85 3.80 9.64
CA LEU A 290 -10.00 4.91 8.69
C LEU A 290 -10.33 4.45 7.26
N HIS A 291 -10.11 3.19 6.93
CA HIS A 291 -10.37 2.67 5.59
C HIS A 291 -11.86 2.79 5.23
N ALA A 292 -12.78 2.58 6.17
CA ALA A 292 -14.21 2.72 5.90
C ALA A 292 -14.61 4.15 5.49
N PRO A 293 -14.32 5.21 6.28
CA PRO A 293 -14.65 6.58 5.88
C PRO A 293 -13.84 7.07 4.66
N THR A 294 -12.57 6.66 4.51
CA THR A 294 -11.78 7.04 3.33
C THR A 294 -12.22 6.32 2.07
N ALA A 295 -12.61 5.05 2.13
CA ALA A 295 -13.18 4.30 1.01
C ALA A 295 -14.51 4.91 0.58
N ALA A 296 -15.35 5.36 1.53
CA ALA A 296 -16.58 6.08 1.22
C ALA A 296 -16.32 7.38 0.45
N ALA A 297 -15.35 8.19 0.90
CA ALA A 297 -14.96 9.41 0.19
C ALA A 297 -14.39 9.12 -1.21
N VAL A 298 -13.61 8.04 -1.35
CA VAL A 298 -13.09 7.59 -2.65
C VAL A 298 -14.22 7.12 -3.57
N ALA A 299 -15.19 6.36 -3.06
CA ALA A 299 -16.37 5.93 -3.79
C ALA A 299 -17.12 7.15 -4.35
N GLU A 300 -17.32 8.19 -3.55
CA GLU A 300 -17.97 9.44 -3.97
C GLU A 300 -17.12 10.22 -5.00
N HIS A 301 -15.88 10.58 -4.65
CA HIS A 301 -15.11 11.55 -5.40
C HIS A 301 -14.38 10.97 -6.62
N VAL A 302 -13.89 9.74 -6.52
CA VAL A 302 -13.13 9.05 -7.59
C VAL A 302 -14.08 8.25 -8.48
N PHE A 303 -14.96 7.45 -7.88
CA PHE A 303 -15.84 6.54 -8.62
C PHE A 303 -17.23 7.09 -8.92
N GLY A 304 -17.62 8.22 -8.31
CA GLY A 304 -18.91 8.88 -8.58
C GLY A 304 -20.10 8.09 -8.06
N GLU A 305 -19.93 7.29 -7.01
CA GLU A 305 -20.99 6.48 -6.43
C GLU A 305 -22.10 7.32 -5.80
N ASN A 306 -23.30 6.74 -5.72
CA ASN A 306 -24.44 7.39 -5.09
C ASN A 306 -24.33 7.40 -3.55
N PRO A 307 -25.12 8.25 -2.86
CA PRO A 307 -25.05 8.37 -1.40
C PRO A 307 -25.33 7.07 -0.62
N ALA A 308 -26.20 6.20 -1.13
CA ALA A 308 -26.54 4.95 -0.44
C ALA A 308 -25.33 3.99 -0.43
N VAL A 309 -24.62 3.87 -1.55
CA VAL A 309 -23.35 3.12 -1.65
C VAL A 309 -22.30 3.72 -0.72
N CYS A 310 -22.15 5.04 -0.72
CA CYS A 310 -21.13 5.72 0.09
C CYS A 310 -21.38 5.53 1.60
N GLU A 311 -22.62 5.65 2.08
CA GLU A 311 -22.95 5.42 3.49
C GLU A 311 -22.80 3.95 3.88
N ALA A 312 -23.18 3.02 3.00
CA ALA A 312 -22.95 1.59 3.24
C ALA A 312 -21.47 1.26 3.42
N ILE A 313 -20.59 1.85 2.60
CA ILE A 313 -19.14 1.73 2.77
C ILE A 313 -18.67 2.43 4.05
N ARG A 314 -19.17 3.63 4.36
CA ARG A 314 -18.72 4.41 5.52
C ARG A 314 -18.88 3.65 6.84
N TRP A 315 -19.98 2.92 6.97
CA TRP A 315 -20.38 2.27 8.23
C TRP A 315 -20.17 0.76 8.26
N HIS A 316 -19.55 0.16 7.24
CA HIS A 316 -19.44 -1.31 7.15
C HIS A 316 -18.61 -1.96 8.27
N THR A 317 -17.70 -1.23 8.92
CA THR A 317 -16.88 -1.81 10.02
C THR A 317 -17.38 -1.48 11.41
N SER A 318 -17.83 -0.24 11.65
CA SER A 318 -18.27 0.18 12.97
C SER A 318 -19.77 -0.01 13.19
N GLY A 319 -20.55 -0.03 12.10
CA GLY A 319 -21.99 0.21 12.17
C GLY A 319 -22.32 1.61 12.69
N ARG A 320 -23.63 1.90 12.76
CA ARG A 320 -24.21 3.06 13.44
C ARG A 320 -25.65 2.75 13.88
N ALA A 321 -26.23 3.59 14.73
CA ALA A 321 -27.65 3.48 15.05
C ALA A 321 -28.51 3.68 13.79
N ASN A 322 -29.62 2.92 13.69
CA ASN A 322 -30.60 3.03 12.62
C ASN A 322 -30.02 2.86 11.19
N MET A 323 -29.14 1.88 10.98
CA MET A 323 -28.64 1.54 9.65
C MET A 323 -29.78 1.15 8.69
N SER A 324 -29.68 1.62 7.46
CA SER A 324 -30.46 1.16 6.32
C SER A 324 -30.18 -0.31 6.00
N THR A 325 -31.07 -0.94 5.24
CA THR A 325 -30.90 -2.33 4.80
C THR A 325 -29.57 -2.52 4.05
N LEU A 326 -29.18 -1.58 3.19
CA LEU A 326 -27.92 -1.69 2.43
C LEU A 326 -26.69 -1.59 3.35
N GLU A 327 -26.68 -0.66 4.30
CA GLU A 327 -25.59 -0.56 5.29
C GLU A 327 -25.45 -1.86 6.09
N LYS A 328 -26.58 -2.44 6.55
CA LYS A 328 -26.58 -3.72 7.27
C LYS A 328 -26.04 -4.86 6.39
N ILE A 329 -26.46 -4.92 5.12
CA ILE A 329 -25.98 -5.92 4.15
C ILE A 329 -24.46 -5.84 4.00
N ILE A 330 -23.89 -4.66 3.78
CA ILE A 330 -22.45 -4.53 3.53
C ILE A 330 -21.64 -4.87 4.79
N TYR A 331 -22.09 -4.45 5.97
CA TYR A 331 -21.48 -4.86 7.23
C TYR A 331 -21.45 -6.40 7.36
N VAL A 332 -22.61 -7.04 7.22
CA VAL A 332 -22.74 -8.49 7.42
C VAL A 332 -21.98 -9.27 6.34
N ALA A 333 -22.04 -8.82 5.07
CA ALA A 333 -21.33 -9.44 3.97
C ALA A 333 -19.80 -9.41 4.15
N ASP A 334 -19.20 -8.27 4.52
CA ASP A 334 -17.74 -8.21 4.82
C ASP A 334 -17.36 -9.17 5.95
N TYR A 335 -18.19 -9.22 6.99
CA TYR A 335 -17.94 -10.01 8.18
C TYR A 335 -17.97 -11.53 7.92
N MET A 336 -18.82 -11.99 7.00
CA MET A 336 -19.12 -13.43 6.85
C MET A 336 -18.85 -14.02 5.46
N GLU A 337 -18.35 -13.24 4.50
CA GLU A 337 -18.11 -13.69 3.12
C GLU A 337 -17.36 -15.05 3.06
N PRO A 338 -17.49 -15.83 1.98
CA PRO A 338 -17.11 -17.25 1.97
C PRO A 338 -15.66 -17.57 2.36
N ASN A 339 -14.73 -16.61 2.25
CA ASN A 339 -13.33 -16.79 2.62
C ASN A 339 -13.04 -16.50 4.10
N ARG A 340 -14.05 -16.09 4.88
CA ARG A 340 -13.96 -15.92 6.34
C ARG A 340 -14.14 -17.25 7.06
N ASP A 341 -13.25 -17.53 8.01
CA ASP A 341 -13.31 -18.72 8.86
C ASP A 341 -12.94 -18.34 10.30
N PHE A 342 -13.92 -18.39 11.19
CA PHE A 342 -13.76 -18.15 12.64
C PHE A 342 -14.95 -18.70 13.42
N PRO A 343 -14.79 -18.97 14.74
CA PRO A 343 -15.88 -19.46 15.57
C PRO A 343 -17.12 -18.55 15.53
N GLY A 344 -18.29 -19.10 15.21
CA GLY A 344 -19.56 -18.36 15.14
C GLY A 344 -19.96 -17.86 13.74
N VAL A 345 -19.07 -17.95 12.75
CA VAL A 345 -19.38 -17.46 11.37
C VAL A 345 -20.57 -18.19 10.73
N GLU A 346 -20.75 -19.50 11.00
CA GLU A 346 -21.87 -20.28 10.44
C GLU A 346 -23.23 -19.83 10.98
N GLU A 347 -23.30 -19.46 12.26
CA GLU A 347 -24.53 -18.93 12.85
C GLU A 347 -24.84 -17.53 12.31
N LEU A 348 -23.80 -16.70 12.14
CA LEU A 348 -23.93 -15.41 11.47
C LEU A 348 -24.45 -15.56 10.03
N ARG A 349 -23.90 -16.51 9.26
CA ARG A 349 -24.38 -16.84 7.90
C ARG A 349 -25.85 -17.26 7.91
N ARG A 350 -26.24 -18.14 8.85
CA ARG A 350 -27.65 -18.57 8.98
C ARG A 350 -28.58 -17.40 9.27
N LEU A 351 -28.22 -16.54 10.22
CA LEU A 351 -29.01 -15.37 10.58
C LEU A 351 -29.09 -14.36 9.44
N ALA A 352 -27.98 -14.13 8.73
CA ALA A 352 -27.92 -13.13 7.66
C ALA A 352 -28.97 -13.33 6.57
N TYR A 353 -29.40 -14.58 6.30
CA TYR A 353 -30.45 -14.90 5.33
C TYR A 353 -31.88 -14.91 5.90
N SER A 354 -32.05 -14.84 7.23
CA SER A 354 -33.36 -14.96 7.88
C SER A 354 -33.76 -13.71 8.68
N ASP A 355 -32.82 -13.09 9.37
CA ASP A 355 -33.00 -11.87 10.17
C ASP A 355 -31.70 -11.06 10.15
N LEU A 356 -31.68 -10.00 9.33
CA LEU A 356 -30.51 -9.17 9.12
C LEU A 356 -30.13 -8.36 10.37
N ASP A 357 -31.10 -8.01 11.23
CA ASP A 357 -30.87 -7.25 12.45
C ASP A 357 -30.23 -8.13 13.51
N ALA A 358 -30.69 -9.39 13.61
CA ALA A 358 -30.05 -10.41 14.44
C ALA A 358 -28.62 -10.73 13.99
N ALA A 359 -28.39 -10.83 12.67
CA ALA A 359 -27.05 -11.04 12.14
C ALA A 359 -26.11 -9.86 12.46
N LEU A 360 -26.55 -8.62 12.23
CA LEU A 360 -25.76 -7.44 12.56
C LEU A 360 -25.44 -7.37 14.07
N LEU A 361 -26.44 -7.64 14.93
CA LEU A 361 -26.23 -7.63 16.37
C LEU A 361 -25.19 -8.70 16.78
N LEU A 362 -25.30 -9.92 16.25
CA LEU A 362 -24.33 -10.98 16.52
C LEU A 362 -22.91 -10.58 16.09
N GLY A 363 -22.74 -10.00 14.90
CA GLY A 363 -21.43 -9.51 14.43
C GLY A 363 -20.83 -8.44 15.34
N LEU A 364 -21.65 -7.51 15.84
CA LEU A 364 -21.22 -6.49 16.80
C LEU A 364 -20.85 -7.09 18.16
N GLU A 365 -21.61 -8.07 18.66
CA GLU A 365 -21.33 -8.78 19.91
C GLU A 365 -20.02 -9.57 19.83
N MET A 366 -19.79 -10.29 18.74
CA MET A 366 -18.53 -10.99 18.49
C MET A 366 -17.33 -10.03 18.44
N THR A 367 -17.50 -8.86 17.83
CA THR A 367 -16.48 -7.80 17.80
C THR A 367 -16.19 -7.27 19.21
N GLN A 368 -17.24 -7.02 20.01
CA GLN A 368 -17.11 -6.57 21.39
C GLN A 368 -16.35 -7.59 22.25
N GLU A 369 -16.67 -8.88 22.14
CA GLU A 369 -15.98 -9.95 22.85
C GLU A 369 -14.50 -10.03 22.46
N HIS A 370 -14.19 -9.95 21.16
CA HIS A 370 -12.82 -9.97 20.67
C HIS A 370 -12.00 -8.80 21.19
N LEU A 371 -12.55 -7.58 21.17
CA LEU A 371 -11.88 -6.38 21.69
C LEU A 371 -11.68 -6.46 23.19
N ALA A 372 -12.66 -6.99 23.94
CA ALA A 372 -12.54 -7.19 25.38
C ALA A 372 -11.39 -8.15 25.73
N GLN A 373 -11.20 -9.24 24.98
CA GLN A 373 -10.06 -10.16 25.14
C GLN A 373 -8.71 -9.46 24.90
N GLN A 374 -8.68 -8.47 24.00
CA GLN A 374 -7.50 -7.66 23.71
C GLN A 374 -7.33 -6.44 24.63
N HIS A 375 -8.22 -6.24 25.60
CA HIS A 375 -8.28 -5.02 26.42
C HIS A 375 -8.37 -3.73 25.58
N ALA A 376 -9.00 -3.82 24.41
CA ALA A 376 -9.18 -2.72 23.47
C ALA A 376 -10.59 -2.12 23.60
N PRO A 377 -10.75 -0.79 23.47
CA PRO A 377 -12.07 -0.15 23.52
C PRO A 377 -12.86 -0.35 22.22
N MET A 378 -14.17 -0.49 22.35
CA MET A 378 -15.11 -0.45 21.22
C MET A 378 -15.54 0.99 20.95
N GLY A 379 -15.60 1.39 19.67
CA GLY A 379 -16.02 2.74 19.28
C GLY A 379 -17.47 3.05 19.65
N GLN A 380 -17.77 4.34 19.88
CA GLN A 380 -19.11 4.80 20.29
C GLN A 380 -20.21 4.43 19.29
N ALA A 381 -19.95 4.60 17.98
CA ALA A 381 -20.94 4.28 16.94
C ALA A 381 -21.40 2.80 16.98
N SER A 382 -20.47 1.88 17.26
CA SER A 382 -20.79 0.46 17.41
C SER A 382 -21.63 0.18 18.66
N GLN A 383 -21.32 0.85 19.77
CA GLN A 383 -22.11 0.74 21.00
C GLN A 383 -23.54 1.24 20.79
N GLU A 384 -23.70 2.36 20.09
CA GLU A 384 -25.01 2.93 19.74
C GLU A 384 -25.79 2.02 18.77
N ALA A 385 -25.11 1.42 17.79
CA ALA A 385 -25.72 0.43 16.89
C ALA A 385 -26.29 -0.77 17.65
N MET A 386 -25.50 -1.34 18.57
CA MET A 386 -25.95 -2.45 19.43
C MET A 386 -27.14 -2.06 20.31
N ALA A 387 -27.08 -0.88 20.93
CA ALA A 387 -28.16 -0.38 21.77
C ALA A 387 -29.47 -0.21 20.97
N PHE A 388 -29.38 0.31 19.75
CA PHE A 388 -30.51 0.49 18.85
C PHE A 388 -31.15 -0.86 18.48
N LEU A 389 -30.35 -1.84 18.05
CA LEU A 389 -30.84 -3.18 17.67
C LEU A 389 -31.52 -3.89 18.84
N ARG A 390 -30.92 -3.84 20.04
CA ARG A 390 -31.48 -4.43 21.27
C ARG A 390 -32.80 -3.78 21.69
N GLN A 391 -32.97 -2.48 21.43
CA GLN A 391 -34.25 -1.80 21.69
C GLN A 391 -35.32 -2.23 20.68
N GLY A 392 -34.97 -2.33 19.40
CA GLY A 392 -35.88 -2.81 18.34
C GLY A 392 -36.41 -4.20 18.63
N MET A 393 -35.53 -5.13 18.99
CA MET A 393 -35.87 -6.53 19.28
C MET A 393 -36.77 -6.71 20.51
N LYS A 394 -36.77 -5.77 21.46
CA LYS A 394 -37.68 -5.82 22.62
C LYS A 394 -39.11 -5.36 22.31
N ASN A 395 -39.29 -4.68 21.17
CA ASN A 395 -40.56 -4.09 20.76
C ASN A 395 -41.29 -4.90 19.66
N THR A 396 -40.65 -5.94 19.12
CA THR A 396 -41.21 -7.00 18.25
C THR A 396 -41.56 -8.23 19.06
#